data_AF-A0A2N8PP31-F1
#
_entry.id   AF-A0A2N8PP31-F1
#
_cell.length_a   1.000
_cell.length_b   1.000
_cell.length_c   1.000
_cell.angle_alpha   90.00
_cell.angle_beta   90.00
_cell.angle_gamma   90.00
#
_symmetry.space_group_name_H-M   'P 1'
#
loop_
_entity.id
_entity.type
_entity.pdbx_description
1 polymer ?
#
loop_
_entity_poly.entity_id
_entity_poly.type
_entity_poly.pdbx_seq_one_letter_code
_entity_poly.pdbx_strand_id
1 'polypeptide(L)'
;MFFHRSERFTVYQELEPVDESFFRDEKREEATAAGLELVNAFRRLGVDLPDIQIRNECVTCDEPYSLELGGARVEDAREMAQTINHKLDILSEIQRDWSARNPQAAEVDDQ
;
A
#
# COMPACT_ATOMS: atom_id res chain seq x y z
N MET A 1 -22.48 9.87 69.79
CA MET A 1 -22.10 10.51 68.52
C MET A 1 -20.95 9.68 67.96
N PHE A 2 -21.23 8.78 67.02
CA PHE A 2 -20.22 7.86 66.45
C PHE A 2 -19.75 8.43 65.12
N PHE A 3 -18.49 8.84 65.04
CA PHE A 3 -17.85 9.21 63.78
C PHE A 3 -17.35 7.93 63.10
N HIS A 4 -18.06 7.46 62.07
CA HIS A 4 -17.51 6.50 61.12
C HIS A 4 -16.51 7.23 60.22
N ARG A 5 -15.23 6.99 60.47
CA ARG A 5 -14.12 7.40 59.61
C ARG A 5 -14.18 6.51 58.36
N SER A 6 -14.70 7.06 57.26
CA SER A 6 -14.64 6.43 55.95
C SER A 6 -13.19 6.46 55.46
N GLU A 7 -12.53 5.31 55.52
CA GLU A 7 -11.23 5.09 54.88
C GLU A 7 -11.46 4.99 53.38
N ARG A 8 -11.08 6.03 52.64
CA ARG A 8 -11.01 5.99 51.17
C ARG A 8 -9.85 5.09 50.79
N PHE A 9 -10.14 3.85 50.45
CA PHE A 9 -9.21 2.99 49.73
C PHE A 9 -9.02 3.55 48.32
N THR A 10 -7.88 4.20 48.07
CA THR A 10 -7.38 4.39 46.71
C THR A 10 -6.96 3.02 46.20
N VAL A 11 -7.81 2.41 45.39
CA VAL A 11 -7.45 1.21 44.61
C VAL A 11 -6.43 1.68 43.59
N TYR A 12 -5.15 1.39 43.83
CA TYR A 12 -4.13 1.48 42.80
C TYR A 12 -4.42 0.34 41.83
N GLN A 13 -4.92 0.66 40.64
CA GLN A 13 -5.05 -0.32 39.57
C GLN A 13 -3.64 -0.65 39.09
N GLU A 14 -3.18 -1.87 39.37
CA GLU A 14 -1.92 -2.39 38.86
C GLU A 14 -2.01 -2.44 37.34
N LEU A 15 -1.07 -1.77 36.65
CA LEU A 15 -1.01 -1.79 35.20
C LEU A 15 -0.44 -3.15 34.78
N GLU A 16 -1.17 -3.88 33.95
CA GLU A 16 -0.69 -5.14 33.41
C GLU A 16 0.56 -4.90 32.53
N PRO A 17 1.54 -5.84 32.54
CA PRO A 17 2.70 -5.77 31.67
C PRO A 17 2.27 -5.74 30.20
N VAL A 18 2.80 -4.80 29.43
CA VAL A 18 2.66 -4.76 27.97
C VAL A 18 3.67 -5.69 27.31
N ASP A 19 3.25 -6.36 26.24
CA ASP A 19 4.12 -7.20 25.41
C ASP A 19 4.51 -6.49 24.11
N GLU A 20 5.15 -7.23 23.20
CA GLU A 20 5.60 -6.70 21.90
C GLU A 20 4.46 -6.21 21.01
N SER A 21 3.23 -6.72 21.18
CA SER A 21 2.08 -6.27 20.39
C SER A 21 1.72 -4.81 20.64
N PHE A 22 2.14 -4.25 21.78
CA PHE A 22 2.00 -2.83 22.10
C PHE A 22 2.67 -1.91 21.07
N PHE A 23 3.74 -2.38 20.42
CA PHE A 23 4.45 -1.63 19.38
C PHE A 23 4.00 -1.96 17.96
N ARG A 24 3.04 -2.89 17.80
CA ARG A 24 2.57 -3.33 16.50
C ARG A 24 1.61 -2.30 15.91
N ASP A 25 1.84 -1.95 14.65
CA ASP A 25 0.98 -1.05 13.89
C ASP A 25 0.46 -1.80 12.66
N GLU A 26 -0.71 -2.41 12.80
CA GLU A 26 -1.34 -3.22 11.75
C GLU A 26 -1.58 -2.40 10.48
N LYS A 27 -1.94 -1.13 10.61
CA LYS A 27 -2.15 -0.24 9.45
C LYS A 27 -0.85 0.04 8.72
N ARG A 28 0.26 0.19 9.45
CA ARG A 28 1.59 0.31 8.84
C ARG A 28 1.99 -0.97 8.12
N GLU A 29 1.69 -2.14 8.69
CA GLU A 29 1.93 -3.43 8.03
C GLU A 29 1.14 -3.53 6.72
N GLU A 30 -0.15 -3.16 6.73
CA GLU A 30 -1.00 -3.13 5.55
C GLU A 30 -0.49 -2.16 4.48
N ALA A 31 -0.14 -0.93 4.87
CA ALA A 31 0.44 0.05 3.96
C ALA A 31 1.76 -0.42 3.35
N THR A 32 2.55 -1.17 4.11
CA THR A 32 3.80 -1.78 3.64
C THR A 32 3.53 -2.87 2.61
N ALA A 33 2.55 -3.74 2.86
CA ALA A 33 2.16 -4.79 1.92
C ALA A 33 1.68 -4.17 0.59
N ALA A 34 0.79 -3.18 0.63
CA ALA A 34 0.32 -2.46 -0.55
C ALA A 34 1.46 -1.77 -1.31
N GLY A 35 2.39 -1.13 -0.60
CA GLY A 35 3.57 -0.51 -1.19
C GLY A 35 4.46 -1.52 -1.92
N LEU A 36 4.70 -2.70 -1.32
CA LEU A 36 5.48 -3.77 -1.95
C LEU A 36 4.80 -4.31 -3.21
N GLU A 37 3.49 -4.51 -3.19
CA GLU A 37 2.73 -4.95 -4.38
C GLU A 37 2.91 -3.96 -5.54
N LEU A 38 2.79 -2.66 -5.25
CA LEU A 38 2.94 -1.60 -6.25
C LEU A 38 4.37 -1.53 -6.81
N VAL A 39 5.39 -1.54 -5.94
CA VAL A 39 6.82 -1.55 -6.35
C VAL A 39 7.10 -2.75 -7.25
N ASN A 40 6.62 -3.93 -6.88
CA ASN A 40 6.82 -5.14 -7.66
C ASN A 40 6.10 -5.09 -9.00
N ALA A 41 4.90 -4.50 -9.07
CA ALA A 41 4.19 -4.29 -10.33
C ALA A 41 4.98 -3.37 -11.27
N PHE A 42 5.51 -2.25 -10.78
CA PHE A 42 6.37 -1.36 -11.57
C PHE A 42 7.63 -2.06 -12.06
N ARG A 43 8.30 -2.82 -11.19
CA ARG A 43 9.50 -3.57 -11.58
C ARG A 43 9.23 -4.62 -12.65
N ARG A 44 8.08 -5.29 -12.61
CA ARG A 44 7.66 -6.21 -13.69
C ARG A 44 7.47 -5.49 -15.02
N LEU A 45 7.05 -4.23 -14.97
CA LEU A 45 6.97 -3.34 -16.14
C LEU A 45 8.33 -2.72 -16.53
N GLY A 46 9.42 -3.03 -15.83
CA GLY A 46 10.75 -2.46 -16.11
C GLY A 46 10.91 -1.02 -15.61
N VAL A 47 10.09 -0.61 -14.65
CA VAL A 47 10.10 0.73 -14.03
C VAL A 47 10.71 0.59 -12.64
N ASP A 48 11.70 1.41 -12.33
CA ASP A 48 12.30 1.49 -11.00
C ASP A 48 12.16 2.91 -10.46
N LEU A 49 11.44 3.05 -9.35
CA LEU A 49 11.20 4.32 -8.68
C LEU A 49 12.04 4.32 -7.40
N PRO A 50 13.15 5.09 -7.34
CA PRO A 50 14.14 4.96 -6.27
C PRO A 50 13.63 5.48 -4.91
N ASP A 51 12.69 6.42 -4.93
CA ASP A 51 12.27 7.19 -3.73
C ASP A 51 10.81 6.96 -3.34
N ILE A 52 10.31 5.72 -3.42
CA ILE A 52 8.98 5.38 -2.90
C ILE A 52 8.99 5.42 -1.38
N GLN A 53 8.07 6.17 -0.78
CA GLN A 53 7.94 6.35 0.66
C GLN A 53 6.52 6.01 1.13
N ILE A 54 6.43 5.36 2.29
CA ILE A 54 5.18 5.26 3.05
C ILE A 54 5.13 6.47 3.98
N ARG A 55 4.12 7.33 3.78
CA ARG A 55 3.79 8.41 4.70
C ARG A 55 2.94 7.83 5.82
N ASN A 56 3.38 8.08 7.06
CA ASN A 56 2.65 7.67 8.25
C ASN A 56 1.29 8.37 8.32
N GLU A 57 0.34 7.75 9.01
CA GLU A 57 -0.91 8.43 9.33
C GLU A 57 -0.66 9.71 10.15
N CYS A 58 -1.42 10.75 9.84
CA CYS A 58 -1.42 11.98 10.60
C CYS A 58 -2.63 11.97 11.53
N VAL A 59 -2.44 11.50 12.77
CA VAL A 59 -3.52 11.39 13.77
C VAL A 59 -4.17 12.74 14.06
N THR A 60 -3.41 13.83 14.01
CA THR A 60 -3.91 15.19 14.29
C THR A 60 -4.63 15.84 13.11
N CYS A 61 -4.36 15.40 11.89
CA CYS A 61 -4.99 15.93 10.67
C CYS A 61 -5.90 14.92 9.95
N ASP A 62 -6.15 13.76 10.58
CA ASP A 62 -7.03 12.68 10.11
C ASP A 62 -6.66 12.16 8.72
N GLU A 63 -5.36 12.13 8.40
CA GLU A 63 -4.88 11.55 7.14
C GLU A 63 -4.43 10.09 7.35
N PRO A 64 -4.91 9.14 6.52
CA PRO A 64 -4.47 7.75 6.60
C PRO A 64 -3.05 7.59 6.04
N TYR A 65 -2.49 6.40 6.24
CA TYR A 65 -1.27 5.98 5.55
C TYR A 65 -1.40 6.18 4.05
N SER A 66 -0.37 6.72 3.42
CA SER A 66 -0.33 6.94 1.97
C SER A 66 1.03 6.60 1.37
N LEU A 67 1.05 6.34 0.07
CA LEU A 67 2.26 6.06 -0.69
C LEU A 67 2.63 7.29 -1.52
N GLU A 68 3.85 7.77 -1.33
CA GLU A 68 4.45 8.78 -2.17
C GLU A 68 5.43 8.09 -3.11
N LEU A 69 5.25 8.26 -4.42
CA LEU A 69 6.07 7.58 -5.42
C LEU A 69 7.44 8.23 -5.65
N GLY A 70 7.71 9.33 -4.96
CA GLY A 70 8.91 10.13 -5.11
C GLY A 70 8.90 10.99 -6.37
N GLY A 71 10.04 11.64 -6.61
CA GLY A 71 10.27 12.41 -7.82
C GLY A 71 11.05 11.59 -8.85
N ALA A 72 10.77 11.82 -10.13
CA ALA A 72 11.59 11.31 -11.23
C ALA A 72 12.20 12.50 -11.98
N ARG A 73 13.43 12.34 -12.48
CA ARG A 73 13.97 13.29 -13.45
C ARG A 73 13.19 13.19 -14.75
N VAL A 74 13.16 14.27 -15.53
CA VAL A 74 12.40 14.32 -16.79
C VAL A 74 12.89 13.24 -17.75
N GLU A 75 14.19 13.00 -17.81
CA GLU A 75 14.80 11.96 -18.65
C GLU A 75 14.37 10.56 -18.20
N ASP A 76 14.50 10.25 -16.92
CA ASP A 76 14.10 8.96 -16.33
C ASP A 76 12.60 8.71 -16.55
N ALA A 77 11.76 9.73 -16.36
CA ALA A 77 10.32 9.65 -16.60
C ALA A 77 9.99 9.32 -18.06
N ARG A 78 10.76 9.87 -19.02
CA ARG A 78 10.60 9.53 -20.45
C ARG A 78 11.03 8.11 -20.73
N GLU A 79 12.14 7.64 -20.18
CA GLU A 79 12.62 6.27 -20.34
C GLU A 79 11.64 5.26 -19.74
N MET A 80 11.12 5.53 -18.54
CA MET A 80 10.08 4.74 -17.90
C MET A 80 8.83 4.66 -18.79
N ALA A 81 8.34 5.79 -19.30
CA ALA A 81 7.19 5.81 -20.19
C ALA A 81 7.41 5.04 -21.50
N GLN A 82 8.60 5.16 -22.11
CA GLN A 82 8.96 4.39 -23.31
C GLN A 82 8.95 2.89 -23.04
N THR A 83 9.53 2.47 -21.91
CA THR A 83 9.57 1.07 -21.49
C THR A 83 8.16 0.50 -21.28
N ILE A 84 7.29 1.24 -20.57
CA ILE A 84 5.91 0.83 -20.33
C ILE A 84 5.16 0.69 -21.66
N ASN A 85 5.18 1.74 -22.50
CA ASN A 85 4.44 1.75 -23.76
C ASN A 85 4.90 0.63 -24.69
N HIS A 86 6.21 0.39 -24.81
CA HIS A 86 6.74 -0.69 -25.62
C HIS A 86 6.20 -2.07 -25.19
N LYS A 87 6.12 -2.33 -23.87
CA LYS A 87 5.56 -3.59 -23.36
C LYS A 87 4.07 -3.71 -23.63
N LEU A 88 3.32 -2.61 -23.49
CA LEU A 88 1.88 -2.58 -23.78
C LEU A 88 1.59 -2.77 -25.27
N ASP A 89 2.44 -2.22 -26.15
CA ASP A 89 2.34 -2.42 -27.60
C ASP A 89 2.51 -3.90 -27.95
N ILE A 90 3.53 -4.57 -27.39
CA ILE A 90 3.73 -6.02 -27.57
C ILE A 90 2.52 -6.82 -27.08
N LEU A 91 1.99 -6.51 -25.90
CA LEU A 91 0.81 -7.20 -25.37
C LEU A 91 -0.42 -7.00 -26.27
N SER A 92 -0.60 -5.78 -26.78
CA SER A 92 -1.70 -5.45 -27.70
C SER A 92 -1.58 -6.18 -29.04
N GLU A 93 -0.36 -6.34 -29.56
CA GLU A 93 -0.09 -7.13 -30.76
C GLU A 93 -0.42 -8.61 -30.53
N ILE A 94 0.05 -9.19 -29.42
CA ILE A 94 -0.24 -10.58 -29.04
C ILE A 94 -1.75 -10.80 -28.90
N GLN A 95 -2.46 -9.89 -28.23
CA GLN A 95 -3.90 -9.96 -28.04
C GLN A 95 -4.64 -9.91 -29.39
N ARG A 96 -4.25 -8.98 -30.28
CA ARG A 96 -4.84 -8.86 -31.62
C ARG A 96 -4.64 -10.14 -32.43
N ASP A 97 -3.42 -10.68 -32.42
CA ASP A 97 -3.08 -11.93 -33.10
C ASP A 97 -3.89 -13.11 -32.57
N TRP A 98 -4.05 -13.18 -31.25
CA TRP A 98 -4.84 -14.23 -30.61
C TRP A 98 -6.33 -14.12 -30.95
N SER A 99 -6.93 -12.94 -30.87
CA SER A 99 -8.33 -12.71 -31.22
C SER A 99 -8.62 -13.00 -32.68
N ALA A 100 -7.71 -12.64 -33.59
CA ALA A 100 -7.84 -12.97 -35.03
C ALA A 100 -7.83 -14.49 -35.28
N ARG A 101 -7.08 -15.26 -34.48
CA ARG A 101 -6.99 -16.73 -34.57
C ARG A 101 -8.11 -17.44 -33.81
N ASN A 102 -8.76 -16.77 -32.85
CA ASN A 102 -9.76 -17.36 -31.97
C ASN A 102 -11.04 -16.49 -31.89
N PRO A 103 -11.75 -16.25 -33.01
CA PRO A 103 -12.89 -15.34 -33.04
C PRO A 103 -14.04 -15.76 -32.12
N GLN A 104 -14.19 -17.07 -31.85
CA GLN A 104 -15.25 -17.60 -30.98
C GLN A 104 -15.00 -17.34 -29.48
N ALA A 105 -13.76 -17.02 -29.09
CA ALA A 105 -13.42 -16.72 -27.70
C ALA A 105 -13.60 -15.23 -27.35
N ALA A 106 -13.76 -14.36 -28.35
CA ALA A 106 -13.98 -12.93 -28.17
C ALA A 106 -15.42 -12.61 -27.70
N GLU A 107 -16.40 -13.48 -27.95
CA GLU A 107 -17.81 -13.26 -27.56
C GLU A 107 -18.07 -13.49 -26.06
N VAL A 108 -17.11 -14.05 -25.32
CA VAL A 108 -17.27 -14.39 -23.89
C VAL A 108 -16.78 -13.27 -22.95
N ASP A 109 -15.95 -12.35 -23.45
CA ASP A 109 -15.33 -11.27 -22.64
C ASP A 109 -16.19 -9.98 -22.57
N ASP A 110 -17.31 -9.93 -23.33
CA ASP A 110 -18.24 -8.79 -23.42
C ASP A 110 -19.52 -8.95 -22.55
N GLN A 111 -19.59 -9.94 -21.63
CA GLN A 111 -20.73 -10.16 -20.71
C GLN A 111 -20.43 -9.85 -19.24
#